data_AF-A0A496S0S1-F1
#
_entry.id   AF-A0A496S0S1-F1
#
_cell.length_a   1.000
_cell.length_b   1.000
_cell.length_c   1.000
_cell.angle_alpha   90.00
_cell.angle_beta   90.00
_cell.angle_gamma   90.00
#
_symmetry.space_group_name_H-M   'P 1'
#
loop_
_entity.id
_entity.type
_entity.pdbx_description
1 polymer ?
#
loop_
_entity_poly.entity_id
_entity_poly.type
_entity_poly.pdbx_seq_one_letter_code
_entity_poly.pdbx_strand_id
1 'polypeptide(L)' 'MVESKELKKPVNPLAGKKSGDKVKVTNTSKQTLNTSKGAIEAGKSGECTVAELRTYGSFLELQKKTQEK' A
#
# COMPACT_ATOMS: atom_id res chain seq x y z
N MET A 1 14.41 -29.56 -23.11
CA MET A 1 14.62 -28.82 -21.86
C MET A 1 13.46 -27.84 -21.73
N VAL A 2 12.50 -28.11 -20.82
CA VAL A 2 11.42 -27.16 -20.51
C VAL A 2 11.92 -26.36 -19.31
N GLU A 3 12.57 -25.23 -19.58
CA GLU A 3 12.87 -24.27 -18.52
C GLU A 3 11.57 -23.59 -18.11
N SER A 4 11.32 -23.70 -16.82
CA SER A 4 10.09 -23.32 -16.14
C SER A 4 9.72 -21.88 -16.45
N LYS A 5 8.45 -21.67 -16.85
CA LYS A 5 7.78 -20.36 -16.73
C LYS A 5 8.11 -19.80 -15.36
N GLU A 6 8.88 -18.71 -15.34
CA GLU A 6 9.02 -17.87 -14.16
C GLU A 6 7.61 -17.45 -13.75
N LEU A 7 7.08 -18.15 -12.77
CA LEU A 7 5.88 -17.77 -12.06
C LEU A 7 6.27 -16.46 -11.37
N LYS A 8 6.04 -15.32 -12.05
CA LYS A 8 6.09 -13.98 -11.47
C LYS A 8 5.10 -14.01 -10.31
N LYS A 9 5.60 -14.41 -9.13
CA LYS A 9 4.94 -14.26 -7.85
C LYS A 9 4.41 -12.82 -7.84
N PRO A 10 3.17 -12.56 -7.39
CA PRO A 10 2.71 -11.19 -7.27
C PRO A 10 3.76 -10.49 -6.42
N VAL A 11 4.54 -9.61 -7.07
CA VAL A 11 5.64 -8.90 -6.43
C VAL A 11 4.95 -7.99 -5.43
N ASN A 12 4.80 -8.47 -4.20
CA ASN A 12 4.25 -7.66 -3.15
C ASN A 12 5.15 -6.42 -3.10
N PRO A 13 4.67 -5.23 -3.47
CA PRO A 13 5.54 -4.08 -3.75
C PRO A 13 6.28 -3.59 -2.50
N LEU A 14 5.94 -4.15 -1.34
CA LEU A 14 6.51 -3.91 -0.03
C LEU A 14 7.45 -5.04 0.44
N ALA A 15 7.58 -6.14 -0.31
CA ALA A 15 8.47 -7.25 0.05
C ALA A 15 9.93 -6.80 0.04
N GLY A 16 10.62 -7.01 1.16
CA GLY A 16 12.02 -6.57 1.34
C GLY A 16 12.20 -5.09 1.66
N LYS A 17 11.14 -4.28 1.65
CA LYS A 17 11.23 -2.86 2.03
C LYS A 17 11.07 -2.69 3.54
N LYS A 18 11.97 -1.88 4.13
CA LYS A 18 11.96 -1.54 5.56
C LYS A 18 10.93 -0.45 5.83
N SER A 19 10.51 -0.29 7.09
CA SER A 19 9.49 0.68 7.50
C SER A 19 9.78 2.13 7.04
N GLY A 20 11.05 2.54 7.01
CA GLY A 20 11.47 3.87 6.56
C GLY A 20 11.66 4.03 5.04
N ASP A 21 11.48 2.96 4.27
CA ASP A 21 11.63 3.01 2.82
C ASP A 21 10.46 3.78 2.20
N LYS A 22 10.76 4.71 1.29
CA LYS A 22 9.74 5.50 0.59
C LYS A 22 9.29 4.74 -0.65
N VAL A 23 7.98 4.59 -0.79
CA VAL A 23 7.33 3.99 -1.95
C VAL A 23 6.33 4.95 -2.54
N LYS A 24 6.29 4.97 -3.88
CA LYS A 24 5.27 5.70 -4.60
C LYS A 24 3.97 4.89 -4.56
N VAL A 25 2.92 5.47 -4.02
CA VAL A 25 1.58 4.89 -4.04
C VAL A 25 0.63 5.78 -4.77
N THR A 26 -0.33 5.14 -5.42
CA THR A 26 -1.47 5.83 -6.05
C THR A 26 -2.68 5.56 -5.18
N ASN A 27 -3.29 6.62 -4.68
CA ASN A 27 -4.50 6.52 -3.90
C ASN A 27 -5.68 6.27 -4.84
N THR A 28 -5.95 5.01 -5.17
CA THR A 28 -7.05 4.62 -6.06
C THR A 28 -8.40 4.57 -5.35
N SER A 29 -8.41 4.68 -4.02
CA SER A 29 -9.62 4.74 -3.21
C SER A 29 -10.23 6.14 -3.25
N LYS A 30 -11.53 6.27 -3.00
CA LYS A 30 -12.21 7.57 -2.79
C LYS A 30 -11.88 8.20 -1.42
N GLN A 31 -10.82 7.74 -0.78
CA GLN A 31 -10.38 8.20 0.54
C GLN A 31 -9.12 9.05 0.37
N THR A 32 -8.73 9.78 1.41
CA THR A 32 -7.48 10.55 1.44
C THR A 32 -6.46 9.77 2.27
N LEU A 33 -5.27 9.58 1.70
CA LEU A 33 -4.15 8.88 2.32
C LEU A 33 -3.26 9.90 3.04
N ASN A 34 -3.31 9.93 4.37
CA ASN A 34 -2.44 10.82 5.14
C ASN A 34 -1.03 10.24 5.23
N THR A 35 -0.05 11.03 4.82
CA THR A 35 1.38 10.68 4.88
C THR A 35 2.16 11.81 5.54
N SER A 36 3.40 11.53 5.94
CA SER A 36 4.31 12.39 6.68
C SER A 36 4.81 13.52 5.79
N LYS A 37 4.72 13.33 4.46
CA LYS A 37 5.03 14.33 3.44
C LYS A 37 3.79 15.16 3.04
N GLY A 38 2.60 14.78 3.53
CA GLY A 38 1.33 15.44 3.22
C GLY A 38 0.19 14.45 2.94
N ALA A 39 -1.01 14.96 2.66
CA ALA A 39 -2.15 14.14 2.27
C ALA A 39 -2.10 13.81 0.77
N ILE A 40 -2.32 12.55 0.41
CA ILE A 40 -2.49 12.10 -0.98
C ILE A 40 -3.99 11.97 -1.25
N GLU A 41 -4.52 12.86 -2.07
CA GLU A 41 -5.93 12.82 -2.47
C GLU A 41 -6.27 11.60 -3.33
N ALA A 42 -7.55 11.24 -3.39
CA ALA A 42 -8.06 10.21 -4.29
C ALA A 42 -7.69 10.51 -5.75
N GLY A 43 -7.21 9.50 -6.47
CA GLY A 43 -6.73 9.61 -7.86
C GLY A 43 -5.34 10.24 -7.99
N LYS A 44 -4.72 10.73 -6.91
CA LYS A 44 -3.35 11.24 -6.92
C LYS A 44 -2.37 10.14 -6.52
N SER A 45 -1.11 10.35 -6.91
CA SER A 45 0.00 9.55 -6.43
C SER A 45 0.93 10.39 -5.58
N GLY A 46 1.52 9.78 -4.56
CA GLY A 46 2.48 10.42 -3.68
C GLY A 46 3.47 9.40 -3.15
N GLU A 47 4.50 9.89 -2.47
CA GLU A 47 5.48 9.05 -1.80
C GLU A 47 5.12 8.95 -0.33
N CYS A 48 5.01 7.71 0.16
CA CYS A 48 4.78 7.42 1.57
C CYS A 48 5.76 6.35 2.03
N THR A 49 5.98 6.28 3.33
CA THR A 49 6.80 5.22 3.90
C THR A 49 6.02 3.92 4.01
N VAL A 50 6.72 2.78 4.04
CA VAL A 50 6.09 1.47 4.25
C VAL A 50 5.34 1.42 5.59
N ALA A 51 5.84 2.13 6.61
CA ALA A 51 5.15 2.27 7.90
C ALA A 51 3.74 2.85 7.74
N GLU A 52 3.60 3.91 6.96
CA GLU A 52 2.33 4.61 6.76
C GLU A 52 1.33 3.78 5.98
N LEU A 53 1.80 3.06 4.96
CA LEU A 53 0.96 2.12 4.23
C LEU A 53 0.48 0.95 5.09
N ARG A 54 1.34 0.45 5.98
CA ARG A 54 0.93 -0.59 6.94
C ARG A 54 -0.13 -0.05 7.89
N THR A 55 0.08 1.13 8.45
CA THR A 55 -0.91 1.79 9.33
C THR A 55 -2.24 2.00 8.61
N TYR A 56 -2.21 2.47 7.37
CA TYR A 56 -3.42 2.66 6.58
C TYR A 56 -4.10 1.32 6.22
N GLY A 57 -3.33 0.29 5.84
CA GLY A 57 -3.85 -1.05 5.62
C GLY A 57 -4.56 -1.61 6.86
N SER A 58 -3.96 -1.44 8.04
CA SER A 58 -4.59 -1.81 9.32
C SER A 58 -5.85 -1.00 9.61
N PHE A 59 -5.86 0.31 9.32
CA PHE A 59 -7.06 1.15 9.45
C PHE A 59 -8.19 0.67 8.54
N LEU A 60 -7.89 0.35 7.26
CA LEU A 60 -8.88 -0.19 6.33
C LEU A 60 -9.45 -1.52 6.81
N GLU A 61 -8.60 -2.40 7.34
CA GLU A 61 -9.04 -3.69 7.88
C GLU A 61 -9.97 -3.49 9.10
N LEU A 62 -9.64 -2.55 9.99
CA LEU A 62 -10.49 -2.17 11.13
C LEU A 62 -11.82 -1.56 10.68
N GLN A 63 -11.82 -0.68 9.67
CA GLN A 63 -13.04 -0.12 9.11
C GLN A 63 -13.93 -1.22 8.53
N LYS A 64 -13.36 -2.14 7.76
CA LYS A 64 -14.10 -3.27 7.20
C LYS A 64 -14.72 -4.14 8.30
N LYS A 65 -13.96 -4.46 9.35
CA LYS A 65 -14.46 -5.19 10.53
C LYS A 65 -15.57 -4.44 11.29
N THR A 66 -15.56 -3.11 11.26
CA THR A 66 -16.56 -2.28 11.94
C THR A 66 -17.87 -2.19 11.14
N GLN A 67 -17.81 -2.26 9.80
CA GLN A 67 -19.02 -2.22 8.95
C GLN A 67 -19.72 -3.58 8.79
N GLU A 68 -19.07 -4.68 9.16
CA GLU A 68 -19.65 -6.04 9.12
C GLU A 68 -20.44 -6.41 10.39
N LYS A 69 -20.80 -5.44 11.23
CA LYS A 69 -21.48 -5.65 12.53
C LYS A 69 -22.81 -4.92 12.59
#